data_AF-A0AAV0MAX5-F1
#
_entry.id   AF-A0AAV0MAX5-F1
#
_cell.length_a   1.000
_cell.length_b   1.000
_cell.length_c   1.000
_cell.angle_alpha   90.00
_cell.angle_beta   90.00
_cell.angle_gamma   90.00
#
_symmetry.space_group_name_H-M   'P 1'
#
loop_
_entity.id
_entity.type
_entity.pdbx_description
1 polymer ?
#
loop_
_entity_poly.entity_id
_entity_poly.type
_entity_poly.pdbx_seq_one_letter_code
_entity_poly.pdbx_strand_id
1 'polypeptide(L)'
;MQLETIFHLQEMTNREYLEDQDTEEPDDFIISLTAQITRRDEEMAPFVAPVKRNYIFGGICSIAANASIRVLADLRSINLFGVQQICRNSIALEQALAVIPSIDSESVQLRLDRVRTYYELLNMPFEASQLALLAFIAEHEHLFTAKEYGYLLKVKVPGREVPPDAQRRVSAVLSR
;
A
#
# COMPACT_ATOMS: atom_id res chain seq x y z
N MET A 1 16.79 -7.01 6.19
CA MET A 1 15.88 -6.03 5.59
C MET A 1 14.45 -6.51 5.46
N GLN A 2 14.15 -7.58 4.72
CA GLN A 2 12.76 -8.04 4.50
C GLN A 2 11.94 -8.26 5.79
N LEU A 3 12.51 -8.95 6.78
CA LEU A 3 11.86 -9.15 8.08
C LEU A 3 11.70 -7.83 8.87
N GLU A 4 12.66 -6.92 8.75
CA GLU A 4 12.58 -5.61 9.40
C GLU A 4 11.49 -4.76 8.77
N THR A 5 11.33 -4.80 7.44
CA THR A 5 10.20 -4.19 6.76
C THR A 5 8.87 -4.70 7.30
N ILE A 6 8.72 -6.01 7.50
CA ILE A 6 7.50 -6.58 8.12
C ILE A 6 7.33 -6.06 9.55
N PHE A 7 8.40 -6.05 10.34
CA PHE A 7 8.38 -5.57 11.72
C PHE A 7 7.96 -4.11 11.82
N HIS A 8 8.43 -3.23 10.93
CA HIS A 8 8.01 -1.83 10.93
C HIS A 8 6.56 -1.66 10.44
N LEU A 9 6.16 -2.39 9.39
CA LEU A 9 4.83 -2.24 8.80
C LEU A 9 3.70 -2.90 9.61
N GLN A 10 4.01 -3.76 10.58
CA GLN A 10 3.00 -4.30 11.48
C GLN A 10 2.33 -3.20 12.32
N GLU A 11 3.01 -2.07 12.54
CA GLU A 11 2.44 -0.91 13.24
C GLU A 11 1.23 -0.33 12.52
N MET A 12 1.12 -0.51 11.20
CA MET A 12 -0.07 -0.10 10.43
C MET A 12 -1.34 -0.81 10.92
N THR A 13 -1.24 -2.04 11.43
CA THR A 13 -2.40 -2.79 11.95
C THR A 13 -2.88 -2.23 13.28
N ASN A 14 -1.99 -1.61 14.07
CA ASN A 14 -2.30 -1.08 15.39
C ASN A 14 -2.75 0.40 15.34
N ARG A 15 -2.62 1.06 14.18
CA ARG A 15 -2.94 2.47 13.99
C ARG A 15 -4.40 2.66 13.55
N GLU A 16 -5.03 3.70 14.09
CA GLU A 16 -6.32 4.18 13.58
C GLU A 16 -6.09 5.25 12.50
N TYR A 17 -6.61 5.01 11.30
CA TYR A 17 -6.53 5.92 10.16
C TYR A 17 -7.78 6.82 10.07
N LEU A 18 -8.12 7.46 11.20
CA LEU A 18 -9.21 8.43 11.34
C LEU A 18 -8.63 9.79 11.72
N GLU A 19 -7.87 10.39 10.81
CA GLU A 19 -7.18 11.65 11.08
C GLU A 19 -8.11 12.84 10.83
N ASP A 20 -8.05 13.87 11.68
CA ASP A 20 -8.90 15.06 11.54
C ASP A 20 -8.33 16.09 10.55
N GLN A 21 -7.05 15.94 10.22
CA GLN A 21 -6.32 16.84 9.33
C GLN A 21 -5.31 16.06 8.50
N ASP A 22 -4.90 16.69 7.41
CA ASP A 22 -3.88 16.15 6.54
C ASP A 22 -2.49 16.34 7.15
N THR A 23 -1.78 15.24 7.43
CA THR A 23 -0.39 15.30 7.90
C THR A 23 0.57 15.33 6.71
N GLU A 24 1.47 16.32 6.67
CA GLU A 24 2.46 16.44 5.58
C GLU A 24 3.58 15.40 5.67
N GLU A 25 3.86 14.89 6.87
CA GLU A 25 4.94 13.95 7.14
C GLU A 25 4.47 12.49 7.09
N PRO A 26 5.31 11.54 6.61
CA PRO A 26 5.02 10.11 6.71
C PRO A 26 5.07 9.65 8.17
N ASP A 27 4.55 8.46 8.44
CA ASP A 27 4.49 7.92 9.79
C ASP A 27 5.90 7.64 10.37
N ASP A 28 6.06 7.83 11.68
CA ASP A 28 7.32 7.61 12.40
C ASP A 28 7.94 6.23 12.13
N PHE A 29 7.12 5.17 12.02
CA PHE A 29 7.61 3.83 11.72
C PHE A 29 8.15 3.70 10.29
N ILE A 30 7.61 4.47 9.33
CA ILE A 30 8.13 4.59 7.96
C ILE A 30 9.42 5.40 7.95
N ILE A 31 9.45 6.55 8.64
CA ILE A 31 10.66 7.38 8.77
C ILE A 31 11.81 6.54 9.35
N SER A 32 11.52 5.78 10.42
CA SER A 32 12.50 4.88 11.03
C SER A 32 12.98 3.79 10.06
N LEU A 33 12.06 3.19 9.30
CA LEU A 33 12.37 2.15 8.32
C LEU A 33 13.24 2.70 7.18
N THR A 34 12.88 3.84 6.59
CA THR A 34 13.62 4.44 5.47
C THR A 34 15.01 4.88 5.91
N ALA A 35 15.14 5.50 7.07
CA ALA A 35 16.44 5.87 7.65
C ALA A 35 17.34 4.63 7.84
N GLN A 36 16.79 3.53 8.34
CA GLN A 36 17.53 2.27 8.50
C GLN A 36 17.94 1.64 7.17
N ILE A 37 17.08 1.72 6.15
CA ILE A 37 17.38 1.20 4.80
C ILE A 37 18.57 1.95 4.20
N THR A 38 18.51 3.28 4.18
CA THR A 38 19.57 4.13 3.60
C THR A 38 20.89 3.94 4.34
N ARG A 39 20.86 4.02 5.68
CA ARG A 39 22.05 3.82 6.51
C ARG A 39 22.72 2.46 6.25
N ARG A 40 21.93 1.39 6.13
CA ARG A 40 22.48 0.05 5.87
C ARG A 40 23.04 -0.09 4.46
N ASP A 41 22.44 0.52 3.43
CA ASP A 41 23.06 0.51 2.10
C ASP A 41 24.41 1.22 2.12
N GLU A 42 24.51 2.39 2.76
CA GLU A 42 25.76 3.14 2.90
C GLU A 42 26.84 2.35 3.65
N GLU A 43 26.50 1.76 4.79
CA GLU A 43 27.43 0.95 5.59
C GLU A 43 27.89 -0.31 4.84
N MET A 44 27.04 -0.89 3.98
CA MET A 44 27.35 -2.12 3.24
C MET A 44 28.01 -1.87 1.88
N ALA A 45 27.84 -0.68 1.30
CA ALA A 45 28.33 -0.33 -0.02
C ALA A 45 29.83 -0.64 -0.28
N PRO A 46 30.76 -0.39 0.67
CA PRO A 46 32.17 -0.68 0.46
C PRO A 46 32.53 -2.17 0.54
N PHE A 47 31.67 -2.99 1.17
CA PHE A 47 31.97 -4.40 1.46
C PHE A 47 31.21 -5.38 0.57
N VAL A 48 30.08 -4.95 0.00
CA VAL A 48 29.15 -5.82 -0.72
C VAL A 48 28.90 -5.29 -2.12
N ALA A 49 29.19 -6.14 -3.12
CA ALA A 49 28.96 -5.84 -4.53
C ALA A 49 27.47 -5.53 -4.81
N PRO A 50 27.14 -4.60 -5.73
CA PRO A 50 25.77 -4.17 -6.00
C PRO A 50 24.78 -5.32 -6.25
N VAL A 51 25.17 -6.33 -7.05
CA VAL A 51 24.32 -7.50 -7.33
C VAL A 51 23.92 -8.25 -6.05
N LYS A 52 24.82 -8.35 -5.07
CA LYS A 52 24.54 -8.96 -3.77
C LYS A 52 23.69 -8.05 -2.87
N ARG A 53 23.86 -6.73 -2.95
CA ARG A 53 22.99 -5.77 -2.26
C ARG A 53 21.56 -5.83 -2.79
N ASN A 54 21.35 -6.10 -4.08
CA ASN A 54 20.02 -6.32 -4.63
C ASN A 54 19.27 -7.51 -3.96
N TYR A 55 19.97 -8.59 -3.60
CA TYR A 55 19.34 -9.69 -2.83
C TYR A 55 18.86 -9.24 -1.45
N ILE A 56 19.50 -8.23 -0.87
CA ILE A 56 19.20 -7.74 0.47
C ILE A 56 18.04 -6.73 0.43
N PHE A 57 18.09 -5.78 -0.52
CA PHE A 57 17.16 -4.66 -0.56
C PHE A 57 16.05 -4.80 -1.62
N GLY A 58 16.27 -5.54 -2.71
CA GLY A 58 15.33 -5.63 -3.84
C GLY A 58 13.98 -6.25 -3.47
N GLY A 59 13.92 -7.05 -2.41
CA GLY A 59 12.67 -7.63 -1.90
C GLY A 59 11.80 -6.67 -1.08
N ILE A 60 12.33 -5.50 -0.66
CA ILE A 60 11.63 -4.61 0.29
C ILE A 60 10.33 -4.08 -0.31
N CYS A 61 10.36 -3.57 -1.55
CA CYS A 61 9.16 -3.01 -2.21
C CYS A 61 8.03 -4.04 -2.33
N SER A 62 8.38 -5.29 -2.64
CA SER A 62 7.39 -6.38 -2.76
C SER A 62 6.74 -6.72 -1.43
N ILE A 63 7.54 -6.77 -0.36
CA ILE A 63 7.03 -7.07 0.98
C ILE A 63 6.20 -5.90 1.49
N ALA A 64 6.68 -4.67 1.31
CA ALA A 64 5.97 -3.49 1.73
C ALA A 64 4.62 -3.36 1.04
N ALA A 65 4.57 -3.53 -0.29
CA ALA A 65 3.32 -3.47 -1.02
C ALA A 65 2.29 -4.51 -0.56
N ASN A 66 2.74 -5.76 -0.37
CA ASN A 66 1.86 -6.84 0.11
C ASN A 66 1.41 -6.62 1.56
N ALA A 67 2.30 -6.13 2.43
CA ALA A 67 1.96 -5.84 3.83
C ALA A 67 0.93 -4.71 3.90
N SER A 68 1.16 -3.59 3.19
CA SER A 68 0.26 -2.44 3.16
C SER A 68 -1.13 -2.80 2.64
N ILE A 69 -1.23 -3.62 1.60
CA ILE A 69 -2.54 -4.06 1.08
C ILE A 69 -3.23 -5.01 2.07
N ARG A 70 -2.49 -5.93 2.70
CA ARG A 70 -3.06 -6.90 3.64
C ARG A 70 -3.61 -6.24 4.91
N VAL A 71 -3.01 -5.14 5.37
CA VAL A 71 -3.47 -4.39 6.55
C VAL A 71 -4.94 -4.00 6.45
N LEU A 72 -5.46 -3.71 5.25
CA LEU A 72 -6.86 -3.34 5.07
C LEU A 72 -7.85 -4.44 5.52
N ALA A 73 -7.43 -5.71 5.51
CA ALA A 73 -8.25 -6.81 5.99
C ALA A 73 -8.61 -6.70 7.48
N ASP A 74 -7.69 -6.11 8.25
CA ASP A 74 -7.73 -5.97 9.70
C ASP A 74 -8.18 -4.57 10.14
N LEU A 75 -8.10 -3.57 9.26
CA LEU A 75 -8.57 -2.21 9.53
C LEU A 75 -10.10 -2.16 9.70
N ARG A 76 -10.52 -1.51 10.80
CA ARG A 76 -11.95 -1.33 11.11
C ARG A 76 -12.56 -0.17 10.32
N SER A 77 -11.83 0.93 10.21
CA SER A 77 -12.26 2.14 9.52
C SER A 77 -11.08 2.97 9.04
N ILE A 78 -11.30 3.72 7.97
CA ILE A 78 -10.34 4.65 7.38
C ILE A 78 -11.07 5.83 6.75
N ASN A 79 -10.55 7.04 6.90
CA ASN A 79 -11.09 8.23 6.23
C ASN A 79 -10.16 8.72 5.10
N LEU A 80 -10.55 9.81 4.43
CA LEU A 80 -9.79 10.39 3.32
C LEU A 80 -8.33 10.72 3.71
N PHE A 81 -8.15 11.35 4.88
CA PHE A 81 -6.82 11.71 5.38
C PHE A 81 -5.97 10.47 5.69
N GLY A 82 -6.57 9.43 6.27
CA GLY A 82 -5.94 8.14 6.46
C GLY A 82 -5.46 7.48 5.16
N VAL A 83 -6.26 7.58 4.09
CA VAL A 83 -5.84 7.13 2.75
C VAL A 83 -4.64 7.92 2.26
N GLN A 84 -4.68 9.26 2.38
CA GLN A 84 -3.57 10.13 1.99
C GLN A 84 -2.30 9.80 2.78
N GLN A 85 -2.42 9.50 4.08
CA GLN A 85 -1.29 9.13 4.91
C GLN A 85 -0.64 7.81 4.48
N ILE A 86 -1.42 6.80 4.12
CA ILE A 86 -0.89 5.55 3.55
C ILE A 86 -0.23 5.80 2.19
N CYS A 87 -0.80 6.66 1.36
CA CYS A 87 -0.16 7.05 0.10
C CYS A 87 1.18 7.77 0.34
N ARG A 88 1.28 8.66 1.34
CA ARG A 88 2.54 9.32 1.73
C ARG A 88 3.58 8.33 2.23
N ASN A 89 3.18 7.39 3.09
CA ASN A 89 4.05 6.31 3.54
C ASN A 89 4.65 5.53 2.36
N SER A 90 3.81 5.24 1.36
CA SER A 90 4.23 4.56 0.14
C SER A 90 5.23 5.40 -0.68
N ILE A 91 4.99 6.72 -0.81
CA ILE A 91 5.89 7.66 -1.50
C ILE A 91 7.25 7.75 -0.79
N ALA A 92 7.25 7.88 0.53
CA ALA A 92 8.48 7.98 1.32
C ALA A 92 9.35 6.72 1.16
N LEU A 93 8.71 5.54 1.15
CA LEU A 93 9.40 4.29 0.90
C LEU A 93 9.93 4.17 -0.54
N GLU A 94 9.15 4.61 -1.53
CA GLU A 94 9.56 4.66 -2.93
C GLU A 94 10.82 5.51 -3.09
N GLN A 95 10.81 6.73 -2.56
CA GLN A 95 11.93 7.65 -2.62
C GLN A 95 13.18 7.08 -1.95
N ALA A 96 13.04 6.46 -0.77
CA ALA A 96 14.17 5.86 -0.08
C ALA A 96 14.80 4.69 -0.86
N LEU A 97 13.98 3.86 -1.50
CA LEU A 97 14.46 2.72 -2.29
C LEU A 97 15.04 3.13 -3.64
N ALA A 98 14.47 4.17 -4.28
CA ALA A 98 14.92 4.67 -5.59
C ALA A 98 16.33 5.25 -5.57
N VAL A 99 16.81 5.68 -4.40
CA VAL A 99 18.19 6.19 -4.21
C VAL A 99 19.22 5.04 -4.18
N ILE A 100 18.81 3.81 -3.88
CA ILE A 100 19.73 2.67 -3.77
C ILE A 100 20.11 2.18 -5.18
N PRO A 101 21.38 2.31 -5.62
CA PRO A 101 21.76 2.04 -7.01
C PRO A 101 21.59 0.58 -7.45
N SER A 102 21.54 -0.36 -6.51
CA SER A 102 21.37 -1.79 -6.80
C SER A 102 19.93 -2.24 -7.01
N ILE A 103 18.95 -1.37 -6.74
CA ILE A 103 17.52 -1.69 -6.84
C ILE A 103 16.99 -1.23 -8.20
N ASP A 104 16.05 -2.01 -8.74
CA ASP A 104 15.27 -1.61 -9.92
C ASP A 104 14.15 -0.63 -9.52
N SER A 105 14.38 0.65 -9.79
CA SER A 105 13.43 1.73 -9.46
C SER A 105 12.08 1.58 -10.18
N GLU A 106 12.04 1.02 -11.39
CA GLU A 106 10.77 0.81 -12.11
C GLU A 106 9.91 -0.24 -11.40
N SER A 107 10.52 -1.36 -10.98
CA SER A 107 9.82 -2.37 -10.17
C SER A 107 9.37 -1.81 -8.81
N VAL A 108 10.16 -0.93 -8.18
CA VAL A 108 9.76 -0.27 -6.92
C VAL A 108 8.53 0.59 -7.14
N GLN A 109 8.58 1.47 -8.14
CA GLN A 109 7.49 2.38 -8.49
C GLN A 109 6.21 1.60 -8.78
N LEU A 110 6.26 0.60 -9.68
CA LEU A 110 5.11 -0.22 -10.04
C LEU A 110 4.42 -0.87 -8.83
N ARG A 111 5.22 -1.38 -7.87
CA ARG A 111 4.69 -2.07 -6.69
C ARG A 111 4.07 -1.11 -5.68
N LEU A 112 4.64 0.06 -5.51
CA LEU A 112 4.15 1.08 -4.57
C LEU A 112 3.01 1.90 -5.18
N ASP A 113 2.97 2.07 -6.50
CA ASP A 113 1.80 2.52 -7.25
C ASP A 113 0.60 1.62 -7.01
N ARG A 114 0.80 0.29 -7.08
CA ARG A 114 -0.28 -0.66 -6.78
C ARG A 114 -0.89 -0.45 -5.40
N VAL A 115 -0.09 -0.05 -4.39
CA VAL A 115 -0.62 0.29 -3.05
C VAL A 115 -1.45 1.55 -3.11
N ARG A 116 -0.92 2.62 -3.70
CA ARG A 116 -1.62 3.91 -3.82
C ARG A 116 -2.96 3.75 -4.53
N THR A 117 -2.94 3.11 -5.71
CA THR A 117 -4.16 2.82 -6.47
C THR A 117 -5.16 2.04 -5.64
N TYR A 118 -4.72 1.02 -4.87
CA TYR A 118 -5.60 0.23 -4.02
C TYR A 118 -6.35 1.08 -2.99
N TYR A 119 -5.63 1.95 -2.28
CA TYR A 119 -6.22 2.80 -1.25
C TYR A 119 -7.02 3.96 -1.84
N GLU A 120 -6.64 4.51 -2.99
CA GLU A 120 -7.40 5.55 -3.70
C GLU A 120 -8.78 5.06 -4.15
N LEU A 121 -8.98 3.76 -4.38
CA LEU A 121 -10.32 3.19 -4.63
C LEU A 121 -11.30 3.42 -3.45
N LEU A 122 -10.79 3.70 -2.25
CA LEU A 122 -11.63 4.04 -1.09
C LEU A 122 -12.21 5.44 -1.17
N ASN A 123 -11.55 6.35 -1.90
CA ASN A 123 -11.94 7.75 -2.07
C ASN A 123 -12.94 7.97 -3.22
N MET A 124 -13.34 6.91 -3.91
CA MET A 124 -14.29 7.01 -5.02
C MET A 124 -15.64 7.58 -4.54
N PRO A 125 -16.25 8.54 -5.27
CA PRO A 125 -17.43 9.27 -4.82
C PRO A 125 -18.61 8.35 -4.47
N PHE A 126 -19.36 8.66 -3.41
CA PHE A 126 -20.46 7.87 -2.87
C PHE A 126 -21.41 7.29 -3.94
N GLU A 127 -21.94 8.17 -4.78
CA GLU A 127 -22.98 7.88 -5.79
C GLU A 127 -22.43 7.16 -7.03
N ALA A 128 -21.11 7.27 -7.28
CA ALA A 128 -20.40 6.66 -8.40
C ALA A 128 -19.58 5.42 -7.99
N SER A 129 -19.34 5.20 -6.69
CA SER A 129 -18.36 4.24 -6.18
C SER A 129 -18.62 2.80 -6.60
N GLN A 130 -19.87 2.42 -6.87
CA GLN A 130 -20.20 1.07 -7.30
C GLN A 130 -20.01 0.85 -8.80
N LEU A 131 -20.51 1.76 -9.65
CA LEU A 131 -20.32 1.63 -11.09
C LEU A 131 -18.87 1.88 -11.46
N ALA A 132 -18.21 2.85 -10.82
CA ALA A 132 -16.82 3.15 -11.06
C ALA A 132 -15.88 2.05 -10.52
N LEU A 133 -16.18 1.44 -9.36
CA LEU A 133 -15.41 0.28 -8.89
C LEU A 133 -15.62 -0.94 -9.80
N LEU A 134 -16.85 -1.22 -10.25
CA LEU A 134 -17.11 -2.33 -11.17
C LEU A 134 -16.50 -2.08 -12.56
N ALA A 135 -16.53 -0.83 -13.04
CA ALA A 135 -15.84 -0.43 -14.28
C ALA A 135 -14.33 -0.57 -14.12
N PHE A 136 -13.77 -0.10 -13.00
CA PHE A 136 -12.36 -0.28 -12.68
C PHE A 136 -11.96 -1.75 -12.64
N ILE A 137 -12.75 -2.62 -11.99
CA ILE A 137 -12.50 -4.07 -11.96
C ILE A 137 -12.58 -4.65 -13.38
N ALA A 138 -13.56 -4.25 -14.18
CA ALA A 138 -13.71 -4.73 -15.56
C ALA A 138 -12.54 -4.32 -16.46
N GLU A 139 -11.93 -3.15 -16.22
CA GLU A 139 -10.74 -2.68 -16.94
C GLU A 139 -9.42 -3.23 -16.37
N HIS A 140 -9.39 -3.62 -15.09
CA HIS A 140 -8.17 -3.98 -14.35
C HIS A 140 -8.32 -5.30 -13.58
N GLU A 141 -8.86 -6.33 -14.24
CA GLU A 141 -9.26 -7.59 -13.60
C GLU A 141 -8.12 -8.30 -12.85
N HIS A 142 -6.87 -8.13 -13.31
CA HIS A 142 -5.70 -8.80 -12.75
C HIS A 142 -4.90 -7.94 -11.75
N LEU A 143 -5.36 -6.72 -11.45
CA LEU A 143 -4.61 -5.80 -10.59
C LEU A 143 -4.73 -6.17 -9.09
N PHE A 144 -5.91 -6.64 -8.69
CA PHE A 144 -6.20 -7.12 -7.33
C PHE A 144 -7.02 -8.41 -7.34
N THR A 145 -6.91 -9.19 -6.28
CA THR A 145 -7.65 -10.43 -6.08
C THR A 145 -9.07 -10.17 -5.57
N ALA A 146 -9.97 -11.14 -5.75
CA ALA A 146 -11.33 -11.07 -5.20
C ALA A 146 -11.37 -10.82 -3.68
N LYS A 147 -10.39 -11.34 -2.94
CA LYS A 147 -10.28 -11.11 -1.49
C LYS A 147 -9.90 -9.66 -1.18
N GLU A 148 -8.93 -9.10 -1.91
CA GLU A 148 -8.51 -7.70 -1.77
C GLU A 148 -9.68 -6.75 -2.09
N TYR A 149 -10.46 -7.00 -3.15
CA TYR A 149 -11.68 -6.23 -3.40
C TYR A 149 -12.73 -6.40 -2.30
N GLY A 150 -12.85 -7.61 -1.73
CA GLY A 150 -13.71 -7.86 -0.57
C GLY A 150 -13.34 -7.02 0.65
N TYR A 151 -12.05 -6.76 0.89
CA TYR A 151 -11.61 -5.91 2.00
C TYR A 151 -11.97 -4.43 1.79
N LEU A 152 -11.91 -3.92 0.54
CA LEU A 152 -12.36 -2.57 0.20
C LEU A 152 -13.85 -2.34 0.52
N LEU A 153 -14.67 -3.39 0.44
CA LEU A 153 -16.10 -3.34 0.78
C LEU A 153 -16.37 -3.51 2.28
N LYS A 154 -15.47 -4.20 3.00
CA LYS A 154 -15.61 -4.49 4.43
C LYS A 154 -15.22 -3.30 5.30
N VAL A 155 -14.17 -2.57 4.92
CA VAL A 155 -13.65 -1.45 5.71
C VAL A 155 -14.67 -0.31 5.76
N LYS A 156 -14.89 0.28 6.94
CA LYS A 156 -15.81 1.40 7.10
C LYS A 156 -15.13 2.70 6.66
N VAL A 157 -15.65 3.32 5.60
CA VAL A 157 -15.27 4.68 5.20
C VAL A 157 -16.38 5.65 5.60
N PRO A 158 -16.11 6.69 6.42
CA PRO A 158 -17.12 7.67 6.78
C PRO A 158 -17.76 8.31 5.55
N GLY A 159 -19.10 8.36 5.54
CA GLY A 159 -19.85 8.89 4.40
C GLY A 159 -19.90 7.97 3.18
N ARG A 160 -19.47 6.70 3.28
CA ARG A 160 -19.63 5.65 2.25
C ARG A 160 -20.67 4.60 2.66
N GLU A 161 -21.67 4.37 1.82
CA GLU A 161 -22.67 3.31 1.99
C GLU A 161 -22.37 2.19 0.99
N VAL A 162 -22.18 0.99 1.53
CA VAL A 162 -21.96 -0.21 0.72
C VAL A 162 -23.27 -0.99 0.66
N PRO A 163 -23.86 -1.21 -0.54
CA PRO A 163 -25.06 -2.00 -0.67
C PRO A 163 -24.87 -3.44 -0.22
N PRO A 164 -25.95 -4.11 0.24
CA PRO A 164 -25.88 -5.50 0.67
C PRO A 164 -25.54 -6.48 -0.46
N ASP A 165 -25.73 -6.10 -1.73
CA ASP A 165 -25.43 -6.93 -2.90
C ASP A 165 -24.06 -6.63 -3.54
N ALA A 166 -23.29 -5.66 -3.03
CA ALA A 166 -22.01 -5.25 -3.60
C ALA A 166 -21.01 -6.41 -3.76
N GLN A 167 -20.92 -7.28 -2.76
CA GLN A 167 -20.04 -8.46 -2.78
C GLN A 167 -20.40 -9.42 -3.93
N ARG A 168 -21.69 -9.62 -4.18
CA ARG A 168 -22.18 -10.50 -5.26
C ARG A 168 -21.85 -9.91 -6.62
N ARG A 169 -22.01 -8.59 -6.78
CA ARG A 169 -21.70 -7.88 -8.02
C ARG A 169 -20.22 -7.93 -8.38
N VAL A 170 -19.33 -7.70 -7.42
CA VAL A 170 -17.88 -7.84 -7.61
C VAL A 170 -17.52 -9.27 -8.01
N SER A 171 -18.11 -10.26 -7.33
CA SER A 171 -17.87 -11.67 -7.61
C SER A 171 -18.35 -12.06 -9.02
N ALA A 172 -19.47 -11.50 -9.48
CA ALA A 172 -19.99 -11.74 -10.83
C ALA A 172 -19.08 -11.19 -11.93
N VAL A 173 -18.44 -10.02 -11.71
CA VAL A 173 -17.49 -9.43 -12.68
C VAL A 173 -16.20 -10.24 -12.74
N LEU A 174 -15.67 -10.67 -11.59
CA LEU A 174 -14.42 -11.45 -11.50
C LEU A 174 -14.57 -12.93 -11.92
N SER A 175 -15.80 -13.39 -12.17
CA SER A 175 -16.10 -14.76 -12.64
C SER A 175 -16.31 -14.87 -14.15
N ARG A 176 -16.22 -13.75 -14.87
CA ARG A 176 -16.30 -13.70 -16.34
C ARG A 176 -14.97 -14.03 -16.97
#